data_AF-A0A2U8I632-F1
#
_entry.id   AF-A0A2U8I632-F1
#
_cell.length_a   1.000
_cell.length_b   1.000
_cell.length_c   1.000
_cell.angle_alpha   90.00
_cell.angle_beta   90.00
_cell.angle_gamma   90.00
#
_symmetry.space_group_name_H-M   'P 1'
#
loop_
_entity.id
_entity.type
_entity.pdbx_description
1 polymer ?
#
loop_
_entity_poly.entity_id
_entity_poly.type
_entity_poly.pdbx_seq_one_letter_code
_entity_poly.pdbx_strand_id
1 'polypeptide(L)'
;MLRILLLFLILLAGIILGPMLAGHQGYVLIQTDNYNIETSVTGMVIMLVLLLAALLTIEWILRRIFNTGSRTRSWFMGRRRHRASKQMKAALVKLAEGDFKQVEKLLTLNADHAEQPMVNYLLAAEAAQQRGDERSANQYLERAAEVANSGQLPVDITRVRIQLAQGHIHAARHGIDDLLNQAPRHPEVLRLSEQIFLRTGAYSALLNILPTISKISLHNEAEIEALKQQVYIGMMDQCMTEEGSEGLKRWWRSLSRKIRHQVPLQVAMVEHLVECNDHQIAQQIILEGLKRQYDERLILLIPRLKSEDIQPLQKLLRLQIKQQGATPLLNSTLDFLQNRSELIQCTYDG
;
A
#
# COMPACT_ATOMS: atom_id res chain seq x y z
N MET A 1 -1.03 19.08 54.12
CA MET A 1 -1.35 20.52 54.25
C MET A 1 -2.17 20.80 55.51
N LEU A 2 -3.28 20.10 55.78
CA LEU A 2 -4.06 20.31 57.03
C LEU A 2 -3.22 20.09 58.30
N ARG A 3 -2.40 19.03 58.35
CA ARG A 3 -1.50 18.74 59.49
C ARG A 3 -0.44 19.83 59.75
N ILE A 4 0.07 20.46 58.69
CA ILE A 4 1.09 21.52 58.80
C ILE A 4 0.43 22.84 59.25
N LEU A 5 -0.78 23.12 58.75
CA LEU A 5 -1.57 24.28 59.18
C LEU A 5 -2.00 24.15 60.65
N LEU A 6 -2.37 22.95 61.10
CA LEU A 6 -2.73 22.67 62.50
C LEU A 6 -1.51 22.82 63.43
N LEU A 7 -0.35 22.32 63.02
CA LEU A 7 0.92 22.52 63.73
C LEU A 7 1.31 24.00 63.80
N PHE A 8 1.12 24.74 62.71
CA PHE A 8 1.38 26.19 62.67
C PHE A 8 0.43 26.97 63.58
N LEU A 9 -0.86 26.59 63.63
CA LEU A 9 -1.85 27.21 64.50
C LEU A 9 -1.55 26.94 65.99
N ILE A 10 -1.09 25.74 66.33
CA ILE A 10 -0.64 25.40 67.68
C ILE A 10 0.64 26.16 68.06
N LEU A 11 1.59 26.29 67.13
CA LEU A 11 2.80 27.08 67.33
C LEU A 11 2.49 28.57 67.53
N LEU A 12 1.58 29.12 66.73
CA LEU A 12 1.09 30.50 66.83
C LEU A 12 0.40 30.73 68.19
N ALA A 13 -0.45 29.80 68.60
CA ALA A 13 -1.10 29.86 69.91
C ALA A 13 -0.07 29.81 71.05
N GLY A 14 0.96 28.96 70.96
CA GLY A 14 2.04 28.90 71.95
C GLY A 14 2.85 30.19 72.05
N ILE A 15 3.15 30.83 70.92
CA ILE A 15 3.90 32.10 70.86
C ILE A 15 3.07 33.28 71.37
N ILE A 16 1.74 33.27 71.18
CA ILE A 16 0.84 34.32 71.67
C ILE A 16 0.54 34.16 73.17
N LEU A 17 0.20 32.95 73.61
CA LEU A 17 -0.18 32.69 75.00
C LEU A 17 1.03 32.60 75.94
N GLY A 18 2.19 32.14 75.47
CA GLY A 18 3.40 31.94 76.28
C GLY A 18 3.86 33.22 77.01
N PRO A 19 4.06 34.35 76.30
CA PRO A 19 4.46 35.61 76.93
C PRO A 19 3.39 36.21 77.84
N MET A 20 2.11 36.01 77.52
CA MET A 20 0.99 36.51 78.31
C MET A 20 0.90 35.82 79.69
N LEU A 21 1.36 34.57 79.78
CA LEU A 21 1.46 33.81 81.03
C LEU A 21 2.76 34.10 81.81
N ALA A 22 3.81 34.64 81.17
CA ALA A 22 5.14 34.82 81.75
C ALA A 22 5.36 36.19 82.44
N GLY A 23 4.37 37.08 82.46
CA GLY A 23 4.34 38.28 83.33
C GLY A 23 5.33 39.42 83.01
N HIS A 24 6.15 39.31 81.97
CA HIS A 24 7.09 40.36 81.55
C HIS A 24 6.89 40.76 80.08
N GLN A 25 6.31 41.94 79.86
CA GLN A 25 6.05 42.50 78.53
C GLN A 25 7.27 43.32 78.09
N GLY A 26 8.24 42.67 77.43
CA GLY A 26 9.33 43.40 76.78
C GLY A 26 8.78 44.38 75.73
N TYR A 27 9.34 45.60 75.67
CA TYR A 27 8.96 46.61 74.67
C TYR A 27 10.06 46.77 73.62
N VAL A 28 9.67 47.01 72.38
CA VAL A 28 10.58 47.37 71.28
C VAL A 28 10.20 48.77 70.83
N LEU A 29 11.13 49.71 71.02
CA LEU A 29 11.02 51.06 70.45
C LEU A 29 11.77 51.08 69.12
N ILE A 30 11.05 51.28 68.02
CA ILE A 30 11.67 51.57 66.73
C ILE A 30 11.56 53.08 66.52
N GLN A 31 12.67 53.78 66.69
CA GLN A 31 12.77 55.23 66.53
C GLN A 31 13.31 55.56 65.15
N THR A 32 12.51 56.28 64.35
CA THR A 32 12.91 56.89 63.07
C THR A 32 12.79 58.41 63.20
N ASP A 33 13.51 59.20 62.39
CA ASP A 33 13.65 60.66 62.54
C ASP A 33 12.34 61.47 62.73
N ASN A 34 11.18 60.97 62.27
CA ASN A 34 9.87 61.64 62.44
C ASN A 34 8.74 60.76 63.00
N TYR A 35 9.00 59.49 63.35
CA TYR A 35 7.97 58.59 63.86
C TYR A 35 8.52 57.62 64.90
N ASN A 36 7.90 57.64 66.08
CA ASN A 36 8.13 56.66 67.14
C ASN A 36 6.98 55.66 67.12
N ILE A 37 7.28 54.41 66.78
CA ILE A 37 6.31 53.33 66.84
C ILE A 37 6.67 52.46 68.05
N GLU A 38 5.88 52.60 69.10
CA GLU A 38 5.97 51.77 70.31
C GLU A 38 5.15 50.49 70.11
N THR A 39 5.83 49.34 70.03
CA THR A 39 5.15 48.03 70.00
C THR A 39 5.72 47.10 71.07
N SER A 40 4.86 46.23 71.61
CA SER A 40 5.35 45.16 72.48
C SER A 40 6.14 44.14 71.65
N VAL A 41 7.15 43.50 72.26
CA VAL A 41 7.90 42.39 71.64
C VAL A 41 6.93 41.31 71.12
N THR A 42 5.85 41.06 71.86
CA THR A 42 4.78 40.13 71.47
C THR A 42 4.06 40.57 70.20
N GLY A 43 3.77 41.87 70.05
CA GLY A 43 3.15 42.42 68.86
C GLY A 43 4.03 42.31 67.61
N MET A 44 5.34 42.54 67.76
CA MET A 44 6.30 42.37 66.66
C MET A 44 6.39 40.92 66.20
N VAL A 45 6.43 39.97 67.14
CA VAL A 45 6.45 38.53 66.81
C VAL A 45 5.14 38.11 66.14
N ILE A 46 3.99 38.56 66.63
CA ILE A 46 2.69 38.28 66.00
C ILE A 46 2.64 38.82 64.57
N MET A 47 3.11 40.06 64.37
CA MET A 47 3.15 40.70 63.05
C MET A 47 4.06 39.92 62.08
N LEU A 48 5.23 39.47 62.54
CA LEU A 48 6.15 38.65 61.74
C LEU A 48 5.52 37.32 61.35
N VAL A 49 4.83 36.64 62.26
CA VAL A 49 4.19 35.35 61.95
C VAL A 49 2.99 35.53 61.01
N LEU A 50 2.21 36.61 61.18
CA LEU A 50 1.14 36.96 60.24
C LEU A 50 1.67 37.26 58.84
N LEU A 51 2.78 38.00 58.74
CA LEU A 51 3.45 38.29 57.47
C LEU A 51 3.95 37.00 56.80
N LEU A 52 4.57 36.09 57.55
CA LEU A 52 5.01 34.79 57.04
C LEU A 52 3.82 33.95 56.55
N ALA A 53 2.72 33.92 57.31
CA ALA A 53 1.50 33.21 56.92
C ALA A 53 0.86 33.80 55.65
N ALA A 54 0.87 35.12 55.51
CA ALA A 54 0.41 35.82 54.32
C ALA A 54 1.28 35.47 53.09
N LEU A 55 2.61 35.48 53.23
CA LEU A 55 3.52 35.09 52.14
C LEU A 55 3.32 33.62 51.72
N LEU A 56 3.19 32.70 52.68
CA LEU A 56 2.96 31.28 52.39
C LEU A 56 1.59 31.02 51.73
N THR A 57 0.54 31.75 52.14
CA THR A 57 -0.78 31.63 51.52
C THR A 57 -0.79 32.20 50.10
N ILE A 58 -0.13 33.33 49.86
CA ILE A 58 0.06 33.89 48.51
C ILE A 58 0.84 32.92 47.62
N GLU A 59 1.95 32.35 48.11
CA GLU A 59 2.75 31.37 47.36
C GLU A 59 1.95 30.09 47.06
N TRP A 60 1.07 29.66 47.98
CA TRP A 60 0.16 28.53 47.75
C TRP A 60 -0.89 28.83 46.68
N ILE A 61 -1.50 30.01 46.70
CA ILE A 61 -2.48 30.47 45.69
C ILE A 61 -1.80 30.55 44.32
N LEU A 62 -0.61 31.16 44.23
CA LEU A 62 0.16 31.25 43.00
C LEU A 62 0.50 29.86 42.46
N ARG A 63 1.07 28.97 43.29
CA ARG A 63 1.36 27.58 42.88
C ARG A 63 0.11 26.83 42.44
N ARG A 64 -1.04 27.03 43.08
CA ARG A 64 -2.32 26.40 42.71
C ARG A 64 -2.79 26.86 41.34
N ILE A 65 -2.72 28.15 41.04
CA ILE A 65 -3.15 28.71 39.74
C ILE A 65 -2.21 28.25 38.63
N PHE A 66 -0.88 28.35 38.82
CA PHE A 66 0.10 27.94 37.82
C PHE A 66 0.14 26.41 37.59
N ASN A 67 0.03 25.58 38.64
CA ASN A 67 -0.03 24.11 38.46
C ASN A 67 -1.40 23.60 37.99
N THR A 68 -2.46 24.40 38.07
CA THR A 68 -3.76 24.04 37.48
C THR A 68 -3.79 24.37 35.99
N GLY A 69 -3.11 25.44 35.56
CA GLY A 69 -2.99 25.83 34.14
C GLY A 69 -2.32 24.77 33.25
N SER A 70 -1.31 24.06 33.76
CA SER A 70 -0.67 22.96 33.02
C SER A 70 -1.58 21.72 32.87
N ARG A 71 -2.42 21.43 33.88
CA ARG A 71 -3.43 20.35 33.81
C ARG A 71 -4.64 20.69 32.94
N THR A 72 -5.07 21.94 32.87
CA THR A 72 -6.21 22.33 32.01
C THR A 72 -5.84 22.34 30.52
N ARG A 73 -4.60 22.69 30.18
CA ARG A 73 -4.10 22.65 28.78
C ARG A 73 -4.08 21.22 28.23
N SER A 74 -3.71 20.25 29.07
CA SER A 74 -3.79 18.81 28.76
C SER A 74 -5.24 18.33 28.59
N TRP A 75 -6.17 18.75 29.47
CA TRP A 75 -7.59 18.38 29.38
C TRP A 75 -8.31 18.96 28.16
N PHE A 76 -7.95 20.18 27.72
CA PHE A 76 -8.46 20.76 26.48
C PHE A 76 -7.91 20.08 25.22
N MET A 77 -6.63 19.71 25.20
CA MET A 77 -6.04 18.93 24.11
C MET A 77 -6.66 17.52 24.02
N GLY A 78 -6.91 16.86 25.16
CA GLY A 78 -7.57 15.54 25.21
C GLY A 78 -8.98 15.52 24.62
N ARG A 79 -9.79 16.58 24.85
CA ARG A 79 -11.14 16.68 24.27
C ARG A 79 -11.14 16.91 22.75
N ARG A 80 -10.17 17.67 22.22
CA ARG A 80 -10.03 17.85 20.76
C ARG A 80 -9.66 16.53 20.08
N ARG A 81 -8.73 15.78 20.67
CA ARG A 81 -8.32 14.44 20.21
C ARG A 81 -9.51 13.46 20.18
N HIS A 82 -10.31 13.41 21.24
CA HIS A 82 -11.52 12.57 21.28
C HIS A 82 -12.56 12.95 20.21
N ARG A 83 -12.72 14.25 19.92
CA ARG A 83 -13.62 14.70 18.85
C ARG A 83 -13.13 14.29 17.47
N ALA A 84 -11.83 14.42 17.19
CA ALA A 84 -11.24 13.97 15.93
C ALA A 84 -11.42 12.46 15.75
N SER A 85 -11.20 11.65 16.79
CA SER A 85 -11.45 10.20 16.73
C SER A 85 -12.92 9.86 16.49
N LYS A 86 -13.88 10.62 17.06
CA LYS A 86 -15.31 10.44 16.78
C LYS A 86 -15.66 10.78 15.32
N GLN A 87 -15.07 11.84 14.78
CA GLN A 87 -15.24 12.24 13.39
C GLN A 87 -14.66 11.22 12.42
N MET A 88 -13.48 10.68 12.70
CA MET A 88 -12.87 9.59 11.94
C MET A 88 -13.80 8.37 11.88
N LYS A 89 -14.34 7.93 13.03
CA LYS A 89 -15.29 6.82 13.05
C LYS A 89 -16.53 7.09 12.21
N ALA A 90 -17.09 8.30 12.29
CA ALA A 90 -18.22 8.70 11.46
C ALA A 90 -17.86 8.74 9.97
N ALA A 91 -16.65 9.22 9.62
CA ALA A 91 -16.15 9.23 8.26
C ALA A 91 -15.99 7.82 7.71
N LEU A 92 -15.49 6.85 8.49
CA LEU A 92 -15.38 5.46 8.06
C LEU A 92 -16.74 4.83 7.75
N VAL A 93 -17.79 5.18 8.50
CA VAL A 93 -19.16 4.77 8.18
C VAL A 93 -19.62 5.39 6.87
N LYS A 94 -19.38 6.70 6.66
CA LYS A 94 -19.70 7.37 5.39
C LYS A 94 -18.90 6.83 4.19
N LEU A 95 -17.67 6.37 4.43
CA LEU A 95 -16.85 5.73 3.41
C LEU A 95 -17.46 4.40 2.99
N ALA A 96 -17.95 3.60 3.94
CA ALA A 96 -18.67 2.37 3.64
C ALA A 96 -20.04 2.62 2.95
N GLU A 97 -20.71 3.74 3.25
CA GLU A 97 -21.92 4.17 2.55
C GLU A 97 -21.65 4.71 1.13
N GLY A 98 -20.39 5.00 0.78
CA GLY A 98 -20.00 5.61 -0.49
C GLY A 98 -20.22 7.13 -0.58
N ASP A 99 -20.52 7.81 0.54
CA ASP A 99 -20.64 9.27 0.58
C ASP A 99 -19.27 9.94 0.76
N PHE A 100 -18.48 9.93 -0.31
CA PHE A 100 -17.12 10.46 -0.34
C PHE A 100 -17.04 11.97 -0.01
N LYS A 101 -18.09 12.73 -0.31
CA LYS A 101 -18.14 14.17 -0.01
C LYS A 101 -18.21 14.42 1.50
N GLN A 102 -19.01 13.63 2.22
CA GLN A 102 -19.05 13.71 3.69
C GLN A 102 -17.77 13.18 4.31
N VAL A 103 -17.15 12.14 3.73
CA VAL A 103 -15.85 11.61 4.17
C VAL A 103 -14.79 12.70 4.18
N GLU A 104 -14.56 13.38 3.05
CA GLU A 104 -13.57 14.47 2.97
C GLU A 104 -13.82 15.55 4.01
N LYS A 105 -15.08 15.99 4.15
CA LYS A 105 -15.44 17.03 5.11
C LYS A 105 -15.14 16.61 6.55
N LEU A 106 -15.46 15.37 6.92
CA LEU A 106 -15.26 14.87 8.29
C LEU A 106 -13.79 14.61 8.59
N LEU A 107 -13.01 14.15 7.61
CA LEU A 107 -11.59 13.83 7.79
C LEU A 107 -10.70 15.07 7.80
N THR A 108 -11.02 16.10 7.02
CA THR A 108 -10.19 17.31 6.91
C THR A 108 -10.45 18.35 8.01
N LEU A 109 -11.67 18.45 8.53
CA LEU A 109 -12.07 19.51 9.48
C LEU A 109 -11.19 19.59 10.74
N ASN A 110 -10.70 18.45 11.25
CA ASN A 110 -9.81 18.39 12.42
C ASN A 110 -8.63 17.44 12.20
N ALA A 111 -8.18 17.29 10.96
CA ALA A 111 -7.09 16.37 10.59
C ALA A 111 -5.83 16.62 11.42
N ASP A 112 -5.38 17.88 11.54
CA ASP A 112 -4.12 18.24 12.22
C ASP A 112 -4.13 17.95 13.73
N HIS A 113 -5.33 17.82 14.31
CA HIS A 113 -5.53 17.52 15.74
C HIS A 113 -5.86 16.05 15.98
N ALA A 114 -5.93 15.23 14.93
CA ALA A 114 -6.17 13.80 15.03
C ALA A 114 -4.98 13.07 15.66
N GLU A 115 -5.22 11.87 16.17
CA GLU A 115 -4.14 11.03 16.68
C GLU A 115 -3.16 10.61 15.59
N GLN A 116 -3.68 10.44 14.37
CA GLN A 116 -2.95 10.04 13.17
C GLN A 116 -3.40 10.92 11.99
N PRO A 117 -2.90 12.16 11.89
CA PRO A 117 -3.32 13.09 10.82
C PRO A 117 -3.05 12.56 9.42
N MET A 118 -1.92 11.88 9.22
CA MET A 118 -1.54 11.26 7.94
C MET A 118 -2.64 10.32 7.42
N VAL A 119 -3.18 9.44 8.28
CA VAL A 119 -4.23 8.49 7.88
C VAL A 119 -5.49 9.22 7.42
N ASN A 120 -5.89 10.27 8.13
CA ASN A 120 -7.05 11.08 7.75
C ASN A 120 -6.85 11.73 6.37
N TYR A 121 -5.68 12.28 6.10
CA TYR A 121 -5.37 12.88 4.80
C TYR A 121 -5.30 11.85 3.68
N LEU A 122 -4.73 10.66 3.91
CA LEU A 122 -4.71 9.59 2.91
C LEU A 122 -6.12 9.10 2.56
N LEU A 123 -6.99 8.91 3.56
CA LEU A 123 -8.38 8.53 3.32
C LEU A 123 -9.18 9.65 2.64
N ALA A 124 -8.88 10.92 2.94
CA ALA A 124 -9.47 12.04 2.22
C ALA A 124 -9.01 12.08 0.75
N ALA A 125 -7.74 11.77 0.47
CA ALA A 125 -7.22 11.67 -0.89
C ALA A 125 -7.91 10.56 -1.68
N GLU A 126 -8.10 9.37 -1.08
CA GLU A 126 -8.85 8.27 -1.68
C GLU A 126 -10.31 8.65 -1.95
N ALA A 127 -10.98 9.29 -1.00
CA ALA A 127 -12.35 9.75 -1.18
C ALA A 127 -12.48 10.79 -2.33
N ALA A 128 -11.53 11.72 -2.42
CA ALA A 128 -11.46 12.69 -3.52
C ALA A 128 -11.22 12.00 -4.87
N GLN A 129 -10.35 10.99 -4.91
CA GLN A 129 -10.11 10.19 -6.10
C GLN A 129 -11.38 9.44 -6.55
N GLN A 130 -12.15 8.85 -5.63
CA GLN A 130 -13.41 8.17 -5.97
C GLN A 130 -14.47 9.13 -6.54
N ARG A 131 -14.36 10.43 -6.26
CA ARG A 131 -15.18 11.48 -6.86
C ARG A 131 -14.66 12.01 -8.20
N GLY A 132 -13.46 11.57 -8.62
CA GLY A 132 -12.77 12.09 -9.80
C GLY A 132 -12.19 13.50 -9.61
N ASP A 133 -12.02 13.96 -8.36
CA ASP A 133 -11.38 15.26 -8.08
C ASP A 133 -9.87 15.07 -7.85
N GLU A 134 -9.13 15.06 -8.96
CA GLU A 134 -7.68 14.85 -8.95
C GLU A 134 -6.91 15.94 -8.20
N ARG A 135 -7.40 17.19 -8.26
CA ARG A 135 -6.74 18.32 -7.58
C ARG A 135 -6.82 18.16 -6.06
N SER A 136 -8.02 17.87 -5.55
CA SER A 136 -8.21 17.65 -4.11
C SER A 136 -7.43 16.41 -3.64
N ALA A 137 -7.42 15.33 -4.43
CA ALA A 137 -6.66 14.13 -4.11
C ALA A 137 -5.16 14.42 -3.96
N ASN A 138 -4.56 15.16 -4.89
CA ASN A 138 -3.15 15.53 -4.84
C ASN A 138 -2.82 16.46 -3.66
N GLN A 139 -3.67 17.45 -3.38
CA GLN A 139 -3.50 18.33 -2.21
C GLN A 139 -3.52 17.55 -0.89
N TYR A 140 -4.39 16.55 -0.76
CA TYR A 140 -4.44 15.71 0.43
C TYR A 140 -3.24 14.76 0.52
N LEU A 141 -2.72 14.25 -0.60
CA LEU A 141 -1.48 13.48 -0.62
C LEU A 141 -0.27 14.31 -0.19
N GLU A 142 -0.17 15.57 -0.63
CA GLU A 142 0.89 16.50 -0.21
C GLU A 142 0.82 16.75 1.30
N ARG A 143 -0.37 17.07 1.84
CA ARG A 143 -0.54 17.24 3.29
C ARG A 143 -0.25 15.95 4.07
N ALA A 144 -0.61 14.79 3.52
CA ALA A 144 -0.27 13.52 4.13
C ALA A 144 1.26 13.32 4.20
N ALA A 145 1.99 13.70 3.15
CA ALA A 145 3.45 13.65 3.10
C ALA A 145 4.09 14.62 4.11
N GLU A 146 3.58 15.86 4.22
CA GLU A 146 4.09 16.85 5.17
C GLU A 146 4.00 16.38 6.63
N VAL A 147 2.90 15.67 6.97
CA VAL A 147 2.69 15.15 8.34
C VAL A 147 3.29 13.74 8.51
N ALA A 148 3.72 13.08 7.44
CA ALA A 148 4.39 11.79 7.48
C ALA A 148 5.86 11.97 7.91
N ASN A 149 6.08 12.17 9.22
CA ASN A 149 7.43 12.36 9.78
C ASN A 149 8.46 11.35 9.26
N SER A 150 8.25 10.04 9.50
CA SER A 150 9.15 8.95 9.12
C SER A 150 8.47 7.81 8.37
N GLY A 151 7.14 7.87 8.22
CA GLY A 151 6.31 6.82 7.62
C GLY A 151 5.84 7.21 6.23
N GLN A 152 6.77 7.40 5.28
CA GLN A 152 6.44 7.86 3.92
C GLN A 152 5.84 6.74 3.04
N LEU A 153 6.17 5.47 3.33
CA LEU A 153 5.74 4.32 2.52
C LEU A 153 4.21 4.27 2.25
N PRO A 154 3.30 4.46 3.23
CA PRO A 154 1.86 4.50 2.97
C PRO A 154 1.44 5.63 2.03
N VAL A 155 2.12 6.79 2.10
CA VAL A 155 1.84 7.93 1.23
C VAL A 155 2.22 7.59 -0.21
N ASP A 156 3.40 7.01 -0.41
CA ASP A 156 3.91 6.65 -1.73
C ASP A 156 3.08 5.52 -2.37
N ILE A 157 2.68 4.50 -1.58
CA ILE A 157 1.75 3.46 -2.03
C ILE A 157 0.41 4.06 -2.46
N THR A 158 -0.16 4.95 -1.64
CA THR A 158 -1.44 5.60 -1.93
C THR A 158 -1.34 6.48 -3.18
N ARG A 159 -0.23 7.21 -3.34
CA ARG A 159 0.06 8.02 -4.53
C ARG A 159 0.06 7.17 -5.80
N VAL A 160 0.80 6.06 -5.82
CA VAL A 160 0.87 5.15 -6.98
C VAL A 160 -0.51 4.54 -7.27
N ARG A 161 -1.26 4.14 -6.23
CA ARG A 161 -2.62 3.62 -6.39
C ARG A 161 -3.57 4.65 -7.01
N ILE A 162 -3.53 5.90 -6.54
CA ILE A 162 -4.34 7.00 -7.08
C ILE A 162 -3.94 7.28 -8.54
N GLN A 163 -2.65 7.36 -8.85
CA GLN A 163 -2.16 7.57 -10.21
C GLN A 163 -2.61 6.45 -11.16
N LEU A 164 -2.55 5.19 -10.72
CA LEU A 164 -3.05 4.06 -11.48
C LEU A 164 -4.57 4.16 -11.73
N ALA A 165 -5.34 4.56 -10.71
CA ALA A 165 -6.79 4.74 -10.82
C ALA A 165 -7.17 5.91 -11.75
N GLN A 166 -6.35 6.96 -11.82
CA GLN A 166 -6.52 8.09 -12.75
C GLN A 166 -6.10 7.75 -14.19
N GLY A 167 -5.47 6.59 -14.43
CA GLY A 167 -4.93 6.24 -15.74
C GLY A 167 -3.57 6.90 -16.04
N HIS A 168 -2.92 7.53 -15.06
CA HIS A 168 -1.56 8.05 -15.17
C HIS A 168 -0.52 6.93 -15.13
N ILE A 169 -0.55 6.03 -16.13
CA ILE A 169 0.21 4.78 -16.15
C ILE A 169 1.72 5.00 -16.07
N HIS A 170 2.27 6.00 -16.77
CA HIS A 170 3.72 6.29 -16.74
C HIS A 170 4.18 6.81 -15.37
N ALA A 171 3.38 7.64 -14.70
CA ALA A 171 3.68 8.14 -13.36
C ALA A 171 3.60 7.00 -12.33
N ALA A 172 2.56 6.17 -12.42
CA ALA A 172 2.42 4.98 -11.60
C ALA A 172 3.59 4.00 -11.81
N ARG A 173 4.09 3.87 -13.05
CA ARG A 173 5.24 3.05 -13.38
C ARG A 173 6.52 3.52 -12.68
N HIS A 174 6.82 4.81 -12.75
CA HIS A 174 7.98 5.35 -12.05
C HIS A 174 7.87 5.12 -10.54
N GLY A 175 6.71 5.46 -9.96
CA GLY A 175 6.51 5.33 -8.52
C GLY A 175 6.59 3.88 -8.03
N ILE A 176 6.16 2.89 -8.84
CA ILE A 176 6.25 1.49 -8.45
C ILE A 176 7.69 0.94 -8.49
N ASP A 177 8.52 1.41 -9.43
CA ASP A 177 9.94 1.04 -9.49
C ASP A 177 10.68 1.52 -8.21
N ASP A 178 10.37 2.74 -7.74
CA ASP A 178 10.88 3.26 -6.47
C ASP A 178 10.39 2.44 -5.25
N LEU A 179 9.09 2.11 -5.21
CA LEU A 179 8.50 1.30 -4.14
C LEU A 179 9.08 -0.11 -4.06
N LEU A 180 9.40 -0.73 -5.21
CA LEU A 180 10.06 -2.04 -5.24
C LEU A 180 11.48 -1.98 -4.67
N ASN A 181 12.20 -0.87 -4.84
CA ASN A 181 13.52 -0.68 -4.21
C ASN A 181 13.41 -0.50 -2.69
N GLN A 182 12.38 0.20 -2.22
CA GLN A 182 12.18 0.44 -0.78
C GLN A 182 11.58 -0.77 -0.04
N ALA A 183 10.58 -1.42 -0.62
CA ALA A 183 9.77 -2.46 0.02
C ALA A 183 9.42 -3.62 -0.94
N PRO A 184 10.43 -4.40 -1.41
CA PRO A 184 10.27 -5.40 -2.48
C PRO A 184 9.33 -6.58 -2.15
N ARG A 185 9.03 -6.81 -0.86
CA ARG A 185 8.17 -7.90 -0.40
C ARG A 185 6.81 -7.42 0.12
N HIS A 186 6.51 -6.13 0.02
CA HIS A 186 5.26 -5.59 0.53
C HIS A 186 4.07 -6.05 -0.36
N PRO A 187 3.03 -6.69 0.20
CA PRO A 187 1.94 -7.28 -0.60
C PRO A 187 1.26 -6.28 -1.54
N GLU A 188 0.96 -5.09 -1.06
CA GLU A 188 0.31 -4.05 -1.88
C GLU A 188 1.22 -3.53 -2.99
N VAL A 189 2.53 -3.46 -2.75
CA VAL A 189 3.50 -3.02 -3.77
C VAL A 189 3.54 -4.07 -4.87
N LEU A 190 3.58 -5.35 -4.51
CA LEU A 190 3.56 -6.43 -5.49
C LEU A 190 2.25 -6.50 -6.28
N ARG A 191 1.10 -6.28 -5.62
CA ARG A 191 -0.22 -6.20 -6.27
C ARG A 191 -0.31 -5.04 -7.27
N LEU A 192 0.19 -3.86 -6.90
CA LEU A 192 0.26 -2.70 -7.79
C LEU A 192 1.25 -2.93 -8.93
N SER A 193 2.40 -3.55 -8.64
CA SER A 193 3.43 -3.89 -9.64
C SER A 193 2.87 -4.79 -10.73
N GLU A 194 2.16 -5.85 -10.36
CA GLU A 194 1.52 -6.74 -11.32
C GLU A 194 0.57 -5.97 -12.25
N GLN A 195 -0.36 -5.18 -11.70
CA GLN A 195 -1.32 -4.42 -12.49
C GLN A 195 -0.63 -3.41 -13.43
N ILE A 196 0.34 -2.67 -12.91
CA ILE A 196 1.08 -1.65 -13.67
C ILE A 196 1.92 -2.32 -14.76
N PHE A 197 2.60 -3.43 -14.46
CA PHE A 197 3.47 -4.11 -15.41
C PHE A 197 2.67 -4.76 -16.54
N LEU A 198 1.50 -5.34 -16.23
CA LEU A 198 0.58 -5.85 -17.25
C LEU A 198 0.06 -4.73 -18.16
N ARG A 199 -0.31 -3.56 -17.61
CA ARG A 199 -0.80 -2.42 -18.41
C ARG A 199 0.28 -1.73 -19.24
N THR A 200 1.53 -1.73 -18.75
CA THR A 200 2.68 -1.13 -19.46
C THR A 200 3.34 -2.09 -20.44
N GLY A 201 2.96 -3.37 -20.45
CA GLY A 201 3.66 -4.40 -21.21
C GLY A 201 5.07 -4.71 -20.67
N ALA A 202 5.39 -4.34 -19.44
CA ALA A 202 6.73 -4.56 -18.89
C ALA A 202 6.89 -6.00 -18.36
N TYR A 203 6.74 -6.97 -19.26
CA TYR A 203 6.70 -8.40 -18.96
C TYR A 203 8.00 -8.93 -18.36
N SER A 204 9.15 -8.40 -18.76
CA SER A 204 10.46 -8.75 -18.19
C SER A 204 10.56 -8.41 -16.70
N ALA A 205 10.13 -7.21 -16.30
CA ALA A 205 10.08 -6.79 -14.91
C ALA A 205 9.08 -7.63 -14.09
N LEU A 206 7.94 -7.97 -14.69
CA LEU A 206 6.95 -8.85 -14.07
C LEU A 206 7.51 -10.25 -13.80
N LEU A 207 8.19 -10.85 -14.79
CA LEU A 207 8.81 -12.16 -14.65
C LEU A 207 9.80 -12.22 -13.47
N ASN A 208 10.53 -11.14 -13.22
CA ASN A 208 11.50 -11.03 -12.13
C ASN A 208 10.85 -10.98 -10.74
N ILE A 209 9.65 -10.41 -10.61
CA ILE A 209 8.96 -10.29 -9.31
C ILE A 209 8.06 -11.49 -8.99
N LEU A 210 7.64 -12.29 -9.99
CA LEU A 210 6.77 -13.46 -9.80
C LEU A 210 7.25 -14.45 -8.73
N PRO A 211 8.55 -14.79 -8.60
CA PRO A 211 9.03 -15.65 -7.53
C PRO A 211 8.77 -15.06 -6.13
N THR A 212 8.82 -13.74 -6.00
CA THR A 212 8.51 -13.05 -4.74
C THR A 212 7.02 -13.06 -4.45
N ILE A 213 6.18 -12.84 -5.48
CA ILE A 213 4.71 -12.94 -5.38
C ILE A 213 4.29 -14.34 -4.92
N SER A 214 4.89 -15.38 -5.48
CA SER A 214 4.64 -16.78 -5.09
C SER A 214 5.05 -17.05 -3.63
N LYS A 215 6.17 -16.48 -3.15
CA LYS A 215 6.64 -16.66 -1.77
C LYS A 215 5.72 -16.04 -0.71
N ILE A 216 5.03 -14.94 -1.04
CA ILE A 216 4.09 -14.28 -0.13
C ILE A 216 2.66 -14.83 -0.26
N SER A 217 2.45 -15.84 -1.11
CA SER A 217 1.16 -16.48 -1.36
C SER A 217 0.05 -15.49 -1.72
N LEU A 218 0.37 -14.45 -2.49
CA LEU A 218 -0.63 -13.50 -3.00
C LEU A 218 -1.62 -14.19 -3.97
N HIS A 219 -1.10 -15.18 -4.70
CA HIS A 219 -1.82 -16.01 -5.66
C HIS A 219 -1.60 -17.49 -5.35
N ASN A 220 -2.54 -18.32 -5.79
CA ASN A 220 -2.34 -19.76 -5.80
C ASN A 220 -1.37 -20.18 -6.93
N GLU A 221 -0.85 -21.41 -6.87
CA GLU A 221 0.14 -21.88 -7.84
C GLU A 221 -0.40 -21.90 -9.28
N ALA A 222 -1.69 -22.21 -9.45
CA ALA A 222 -2.36 -22.20 -10.75
C ALA A 222 -2.45 -20.79 -11.36
N GLU A 223 -2.80 -19.79 -10.56
CA GLU A 223 -2.82 -18.38 -10.96
C GLU A 223 -1.43 -17.87 -11.33
N ILE A 224 -0.39 -18.25 -10.57
CA ILE A 224 0.99 -17.90 -10.90
C ILE A 224 1.42 -18.50 -12.24
N GLU A 225 1.08 -19.76 -12.51
CA GLU A 225 1.39 -20.37 -13.81
C GLU A 225 0.59 -19.72 -14.96
N ALA A 226 -0.68 -19.37 -14.75
CA ALA A 226 -1.47 -18.63 -15.73
C ALA A 226 -0.86 -17.24 -16.01
N LEU A 227 -0.41 -16.54 -14.97
CA LEU A 227 0.25 -15.24 -15.09
C LEU A 227 1.59 -15.35 -15.82
N LYS A 228 2.39 -16.39 -15.54
CA LYS A 228 3.61 -16.68 -16.32
C LYS A 228 3.30 -16.91 -17.80
N GLN A 229 2.25 -17.66 -18.10
CA GLN A 229 1.84 -17.90 -19.49
C GLN A 229 1.48 -16.58 -20.18
N GLN A 230 0.68 -15.73 -19.54
CA GLN A 230 0.33 -14.41 -20.06
C GLN A 230 1.57 -13.54 -20.31
N VAL A 231 2.53 -13.56 -19.37
CA VAL A 231 3.81 -12.83 -19.49
C VAL A 231 4.61 -13.32 -20.69
N TYR A 232 4.77 -14.64 -20.87
CA TYR A 232 5.52 -15.17 -22.00
C TYR A 232 4.84 -14.89 -23.34
N ILE A 233 3.51 -14.98 -23.42
CA ILE A 233 2.76 -14.63 -24.64
C ILE A 233 2.94 -13.14 -24.96
N GLY A 234 2.78 -12.25 -23.97
CA GLY A 234 3.02 -10.82 -24.19
C GLY A 234 4.46 -10.50 -24.61
N MET A 235 5.45 -11.25 -24.13
CA MET A 235 6.83 -11.13 -24.63
C MET A 235 6.98 -11.60 -26.08
N MET A 236 6.23 -12.63 -26.52
CA MET A 236 6.21 -13.04 -27.94
C MET A 236 5.69 -11.90 -28.81
N ASP A 237 4.59 -11.26 -28.41
CA ASP A 237 4.01 -10.12 -29.12
C ASP A 237 5.00 -8.95 -29.23
N GLN A 238 5.73 -8.67 -28.15
CA GLN A 238 6.78 -7.64 -28.15
C GLN A 238 7.93 -7.96 -29.08
N CYS A 239 8.50 -9.17 -28.97
CA CYS A 239 9.57 -9.60 -29.86
C CYS A 239 9.14 -9.59 -31.34
N MET A 240 7.89 -9.96 -31.61
CA MET A 240 7.32 -9.89 -32.96
C MET A 240 7.22 -8.45 -33.47
N THR A 241 6.79 -7.52 -32.61
CA THR A 241 6.64 -6.11 -32.98
C THR A 241 8.00 -5.41 -33.19
N GLU A 242 9.00 -5.73 -32.37
CA GLU A 242 10.31 -5.06 -32.39
C GLU A 242 11.29 -5.66 -33.40
N GLU A 243 11.38 -6.99 -33.49
CA GLU A 243 12.40 -7.72 -34.26
C GLU A 243 11.80 -8.66 -35.32
N GLY A 244 10.48 -8.73 -35.45
CA GLY A 244 9.79 -9.61 -36.40
C GLY A 244 9.97 -11.11 -36.11
N SER A 245 9.78 -11.93 -37.15
CA SER A 245 9.79 -13.39 -37.03
C SER A 245 11.14 -13.97 -36.62
N GLU A 246 12.25 -13.38 -37.09
CA GLU A 246 13.61 -13.82 -36.73
C GLU A 246 13.94 -13.54 -35.26
N GLY A 247 13.54 -12.38 -34.73
CA GLY A 247 13.68 -12.05 -33.32
C GLY A 247 12.89 -12.98 -32.42
N LEU A 248 11.63 -13.25 -32.77
CA LEU A 248 10.81 -14.23 -32.06
C LEU A 248 11.46 -15.61 -32.03
N LYS A 249 12.00 -16.08 -33.16
CA LYS A 249 12.69 -17.38 -33.25
C LYS A 249 13.94 -17.42 -32.37
N ARG A 250 14.72 -16.33 -32.33
CA ARG A 250 15.90 -16.20 -31.45
C ARG A 250 15.49 -16.25 -29.98
N TRP A 251 14.49 -15.46 -29.59
CA TRP A 251 13.97 -15.42 -28.24
C TRP A 251 13.43 -16.79 -27.80
N TRP A 252 12.62 -17.46 -28.63
CA TRP A 252 12.10 -18.80 -28.34
C TRP A 252 13.21 -19.83 -28.09
N ARG A 253 14.29 -19.78 -28.89
CA ARG A 253 15.46 -20.65 -28.70
C ARG A 253 16.22 -20.36 -27.40
N SER A 254 16.20 -19.12 -26.92
CA SER A 254 16.84 -18.73 -25.65
C SER A 254 16.12 -19.30 -24.41
N LEU A 255 14.81 -19.60 -24.52
CA LEU A 255 14.04 -20.16 -23.42
C LEU A 255 14.50 -21.56 -23.02
N SER A 256 14.25 -21.95 -21.77
CA SER A 256 14.51 -23.32 -21.33
C SER A 256 13.56 -24.32 -22.00
N ARG A 257 14.01 -25.58 -22.15
CA ARG A 257 13.17 -26.66 -22.66
C ARG A 257 11.86 -26.80 -21.87
N LYS A 258 11.91 -26.69 -20.54
CA LYS A 258 10.71 -26.80 -19.68
C LYS A 258 9.61 -25.81 -20.07
N ILE A 259 9.99 -24.56 -20.37
CA ILE A 259 9.05 -23.50 -20.77
C ILE A 259 8.53 -23.78 -22.19
N ARG A 260 9.41 -24.10 -23.14
CA ARG A 260 9.03 -24.38 -24.54
C ARG A 260 8.09 -25.57 -24.72
N HIS A 261 8.03 -26.49 -23.77
CA HIS A 261 7.13 -27.65 -23.82
C HIS A 261 5.78 -27.40 -23.15
N GLN A 262 5.53 -26.20 -22.62
CA GLN A 262 4.19 -25.85 -22.15
C GLN A 262 3.27 -25.64 -23.36
N VAL A 263 2.20 -26.44 -23.43
CA VAL A 263 1.28 -26.43 -24.57
C VAL A 263 0.68 -25.05 -24.89
N PRO A 264 0.24 -24.23 -23.91
CA PRO A 264 -0.28 -22.89 -24.20
C PRO A 264 0.72 -22.00 -24.94
N LEU A 265 2.02 -22.11 -24.61
CA LEU A 265 3.07 -21.33 -25.26
C LEU A 265 3.40 -21.87 -26.66
N GLN A 266 3.31 -23.18 -26.86
CA GLN A 266 3.47 -23.77 -28.19
C GLN A 266 2.34 -23.34 -29.13
N VAL A 267 1.10 -23.29 -28.64
CA VAL A 267 -0.07 -22.80 -29.39
C VAL A 267 0.17 -21.36 -29.85
N ALA A 268 0.48 -20.46 -28.92
CA ALA A 268 0.75 -19.05 -29.24
C ALA A 268 1.93 -18.88 -30.22
N MET A 269 3.03 -19.60 -30.00
CA MET A 269 4.18 -19.57 -30.90
C MET A 269 3.82 -20.04 -32.32
N VAL A 270 3.02 -21.09 -32.45
CA VAL A 270 2.57 -21.61 -33.75
C VAL A 270 1.64 -20.62 -34.45
N GLU A 271 0.73 -19.96 -33.72
CA GLU A 271 -0.15 -18.92 -34.27
C GLU A 271 0.66 -17.78 -34.88
N HIS A 272 1.65 -17.24 -34.14
CA HIS A 272 2.55 -16.21 -34.66
C HIS A 272 3.34 -16.67 -35.89
N LEU A 273 3.88 -17.89 -35.89
CA LEU A 273 4.61 -18.42 -37.04
C LEU A 273 3.73 -18.60 -38.28
N VAL A 274 2.46 -18.98 -38.09
CA VAL A 274 1.50 -19.09 -39.19
C VAL A 274 1.21 -17.72 -39.80
N GLU A 275 1.07 -16.67 -38.97
CA GLU A 275 0.89 -15.29 -39.44
C GLU A 275 2.11 -14.77 -40.21
N CYS A 276 3.32 -15.16 -39.81
CA CYS A 276 4.55 -14.85 -40.53
C CYS A 276 4.84 -15.74 -41.75
N ASN A 277 3.93 -16.65 -42.13
CA ASN A 277 4.12 -17.67 -43.18
C ASN A 277 5.29 -18.66 -42.92
N ASP A 278 5.81 -18.75 -41.70
CA ASP A 278 6.87 -19.68 -41.29
C ASP A 278 6.29 -21.07 -40.95
N HIS A 279 5.61 -21.70 -41.91
CA HIS A 279 4.85 -22.94 -41.71
C HIS A 279 5.70 -24.17 -41.36
N GLN A 280 6.97 -24.20 -41.80
CA GLN A 280 7.86 -25.35 -41.57
C GLN A 280 8.24 -25.47 -40.09
N ILE A 281 8.58 -24.35 -39.44
CA ILE A 281 8.93 -24.32 -38.01
C ILE A 281 7.68 -24.54 -37.16
N ALA A 282 6.55 -23.95 -37.55
CA ALA A 282 5.26 -24.17 -36.89
C ALA A 282 4.89 -25.66 -36.85
N GLN A 283 5.07 -26.37 -37.97
CA GLN A 283 4.87 -27.81 -38.04
C GLN A 283 5.79 -28.59 -37.09
N GLN A 284 7.08 -28.23 -37.02
CA GLN A 284 8.03 -28.90 -36.11
C GLN A 284 7.60 -28.77 -34.65
N ILE A 285 7.12 -27.59 -34.23
CA ILE A 285 6.64 -27.35 -32.86
C ILE A 285 5.39 -28.19 -32.56
N ILE A 286 4.42 -28.25 -33.49
CA ILE A 286 3.22 -29.10 -33.34
C ILE A 286 3.61 -30.58 -33.22
N LEU A 287 4.52 -31.06 -34.07
CA LEU A 287 4.98 -32.45 -34.03
C LEU A 287 5.67 -32.78 -32.70
N GLU A 288 6.50 -31.88 -32.17
CA GLU A 288 7.14 -32.08 -30.87
C GLU A 288 6.13 -32.05 -29.71
N GLY A 289 5.18 -31.12 -29.73
CA GLY A 289 4.12 -31.01 -28.73
C GLY A 289 3.24 -32.25 -28.67
N LEU A 290 2.66 -32.65 -29.80
CA LEU A 290 1.76 -33.80 -29.90
C LEU A 290 2.44 -35.16 -29.64
N LYS A 291 3.76 -35.27 -29.78
CA LYS A 291 4.51 -36.47 -29.37
C LYS A 291 4.57 -36.63 -27.86
N ARG A 292 4.55 -35.52 -27.11
CA ARG A 292 4.67 -35.54 -25.64
C ARG A 292 3.32 -35.62 -24.96
N GLN A 293 2.40 -34.77 -25.40
CA GLN A 293 1.08 -34.66 -24.83
C GLN A 293 0.08 -34.39 -25.95
N TYR A 294 -0.99 -35.17 -25.98
CA TYR A 294 -2.13 -34.86 -26.82
C TYR A 294 -2.84 -33.63 -26.28
N ASP A 295 -3.03 -32.64 -27.14
CA ASP A 295 -3.82 -31.44 -26.84
C ASP A 295 -4.56 -31.02 -28.12
N GLU A 296 -5.86 -30.83 -27.98
CA GLU A 296 -6.75 -30.51 -29.10
C GLU A 296 -6.43 -29.15 -29.73
N ARG A 297 -5.90 -28.19 -28.95
CA ARG A 297 -5.55 -26.86 -29.45
C ARG A 297 -4.45 -26.92 -30.50
N LEU A 298 -3.47 -27.80 -30.34
CA LEU A 298 -2.42 -28.01 -31.33
C LEU A 298 -2.97 -28.65 -32.61
N ILE A 299 -3.97 -29.53 -32.49
CA ILE A 299 -4.63 -30.19 -33.63
C ILE A 299 -5.44 -29.17 -34.44
N LEU A 300 -6.14 -28.26 -33.78
CA LEU A 300 -6.90 -27.18 -34.41
C LEU A 300 -6.03 -26.23 -35.26
N LEU A 301 -4.73 -26.15 -34.98
CA LEU A 301 -3.79 -25.32 -35.75
C LEU A 301 -3.28 -26.03 -37.02
N ILE A 302 -3.37 -27.37 -37.11
CA ILE A 302 -2.86 -28.14 -38.24
C ILE A 302 -3.46 -27.69 -39.58
N PRO A 303 -4.79 -27.47 -39.72
CA PRO A 303 -5.37 -27.03 -40.99
C PRO A 303 -4.87 -25.67 -41.48
N ARG A 304 -4.38 -24.81 -40.58
CA ARG A 304 -3.86 -23.47 -40.91
C ARG A 304 -2.44 -23.50 -41.49
N LEU A 305 -1.71 -24.61 -41.36
CA LEU A 305 -0.34 -24.75 -41.87
C LEU A 305 -0.33 -24.97 -43.37
N LYS A 306 0.36 -24.14 -44.16
CA LYS A 306 0.57 -24.38 -45.61
C LYS A 306 1.90 -25.07 -45.93
N SER A 307 2.37 -25.97 -45.06
CA SER A 307 3.61 -26.72 -45.28
C SER A 307 3.47 -27.75 -46.41
N GLU A 308 4.49 -27.86 -47.25
CA GLU A 308 4.57 -28.81 -48.38
C GLU A 308 4.67 -30.27 -47.90
N ASP A 309 5.47 -30.53 -46.85
CA ASP A 309 5.65 -31.88 -46.31
C ASP A 309 4.66 -32.18 -45.18
N ILE A 310 3.55 -32.82 -45.53
CA ILE A 310 2.46 -33.16 -44.60
C ILE A 310 2.61 -34.58 -44.00
N GLN A 311 3.49 -35.40 -44.58
CA GLN A 311 3.63 -36.82 -44.23
C GLN A 311 3.94 -37.06 -42.74
N PRO A 312 4.80 -36.28 -42.07
CA PRO A 312 5.06 -36.44 -40.65
C PRO A 312 3.81 -36.22 -39.78
N LEU A 313 2.95 -35.26 -40.15
CA LEU A 313 1.72 -34.96 -39.42
C LEU A 313 0.69 -36.07 -39.58
N GLN A 314 0.49 -36.58 -40.80
CA GLN A 314 -0.43 -37.70 -41.05
C GLN A 314 -0.03 -38.95 -40.26
N LYS A 315 1.27 -39.29 -40.26
CA LYS A 315 1.79 -40.44 -39.50
C LYS A 315 1.54 -40.28 -38.00
N LEU A 316 1.74 -39.07 -37.47
CA LEU A 316 1.51 -38.79 -36.05
C LEU A 316 0.03 -38.87 -35.69
N LEU A 317 -0.86 -38.27 -36.49
CA LEU A 317 -2.32 -38.31 -36.25
C LEU A 317 -2.85 -39.75 -36.27
N ARG A 318 -2.40 -40.58 -37.21
CA ARG A 318 -2.76 -42.02 -37.25
C ARG A 318 -2.30 -42.77 -36.00
N LEU A 319 -1.12 -42.44 -35.47
CA LEU A 319 -0.63 -43.01 -34.22
C LEU A 319 -1.51 -42.58 -33.03
N GLN A 320 -1.88 -41.31 -32.96
CA GLN A 320 -2.74 -40.78 -31.89
C GLN A 320 -4.15 -41.38 -31.93
N ILE A 321 -4.75 -41.54 -33.12
CA ILE A 321 -6.04 -42.23 -33.30
C ILE A 321 -5.97 -43.66 -32.78
N LYS A 322 -4.86 -44.38 -33.04
CA LYS A 322 -4.67 -45.74 -32.50
C LYS A 322 -4.53 -45.78 -30.98
N GLN A 323 -3.97 -44.73 -30.36
CA GLN A 323 -3.71 -44.69 -28.92
C GLN A 323 -4.92 -44.22 -28.11
N GLN A 324 -5.65 -43.21 -28.58
CA GLN A 324 -6.72 -42.54 -27.83
C GLN A 324 -8.14 -42.85 -28.33
N GLY A 325 -8.24 -43.51 -29.49
CA GLY A 325 -9.49 -43.70 -30.20
C GLY A 325 -9.76 -42.59 -31.20
N ALA A 326 -10.65 -42.88 -32.14
CA ALA A 326 -11.02 -41.96 -33.20
C ALA A 326 -11.94 -40.86 -32.67
N THR A 327 -11.38 -39.67 -32.39
CA THR A 327 -12.18 -38.48 -32.09
C THR A 327 -12.61 -37.79 -33.40
N PRO A 328 -13.78 -37.12 -33.43
CA PRO A 328 -14.23 -36.36 -34.61
C PRO A 328 -13.19 -35.34 -35.09
N LEU A 329 -12.47 -34.71 -34.15
CA LEU A 329 -11.42 -33.74 -34.45
C LEU A 329 -10.21 -34.39 -35.14
N LEU A 330 -9.76 -35.55 -34.65
CA LEU A 330 -8.64 -36.27 -35.26
C LEU A 330 -8.97 -36.78 -36.67
N ASN A 331 -10.17 -37.33 -36.86
CA ASN A 331 -10.59 -37.82 -38.18
C ASN A 331 -10.75 -36.68 -39.17
N SER A 332 -11.45 -35.60 -38.79
CA SER A 332 -11.66 -34.46 -39.68
C SER A 332 -10.35 -33.77 -40.07
N THR A 333 -9.40 -33.63 -39.13
CA THR A 333 -8.07 -33.08 -39.46
C THR A 333 -7.24 -34.02 -40.31
N LEU A 334 -7.32 -35.34 -40.10
CA LEU A 334 -6.64 -36.31 -40.94
C LEU A 334 -7.20 -36.31 -42.37
N ASP A 335 -8.53 -36.30 -42.52
CA ASP A 335 -9.22 -36.26 -43.82
C ASP A 335 -8.87 -34.98 -44.58
N PHE A 336 -8.84 -33.84 -43.89
CA PHE A 336 -8.36 -32.58 -44.46
C PHE A 336 -6.93 -32.68 -45.02
N LEU A 337 -6.02 -33.29 -44.26
CA LEU A 337 -4.63 -33.48 -44.72
C LEU A 337 -4.52 -34.47 -45.89
N GLN A 338 -5.38 -35.48 -45.97
CA GLN A 338 -5.40 -36.45 -47.08
C GLN A 338 -5.88 -35.80 -48.37
N ASN A 339 -7.02 -35.10 -48.32
CA ASN A 339 -7.53 -34.34 -49.46
C ASN A 339 -6.50 -33.34 -49.99
N ARG A 340 -5.73 -32.72 -49.09
CA ARG A 340 -4.68 -31.79 -49.50
C ARG A 340 -3.49 -32.48 -50.16
N SER A 341 -3.07 -33.66 -49.69
CA SER A 341 -2.00 -34.41 -50.37
C SER A 341 -2.40 -34.85 -51.78
N GLU A 342 -3.66 -35.23 -52.00
CA GLU A 342 -4.18 -35.61 -53.31
C GLU A 342 -4.18 -34.42 -54.29
N LEU A 343 -4.61 -33.24 -53.83
CA LEU A 343 -4.59 -32.01 -54.65
C LEU A 343 -3.18 -31.58 -55.07
N ILE A 344 -2.18 -31.77 -54.20
CA ILE A 344 -0.78 -31.47 -54.52
C ILE A 344 -0.24 -32.48 -55.55
N GLN A 345 -0.59 -33.76 -55.45
CA GLN A 345 -0.18 -34.76 -56.45
C GLN A 345 -0.79 -34.49 -57.83
N CYS A 346 -2.06 -34.12 -57.90
CA CYS A 346 -2.72 -33.78 -59.17
C CYS A 346 -2.17 -32.52 -59.86
N THR A 347 -1.50 -31.61 -59.13
CA THR A 347 -0.88 -30.40 -59.70
C THR A 347 0.55 -30.61 -60.18
N TYR A 348 1.21 -31.70 -59.77
CA TYR A 348 2.56 -32.05 -60.22
C TYR A 348 2.57 -33.09 -61.37
N ASP A 349 1.50 -33.87 -61.52
CA ASP A 349 1.37 -34.91 -62.56
C ASP A 349 0.62 -34.47 -63.84
N GLY A 350 0.33 -33.17 -63.99
CA GLY A 350 -0.26 -32.55 -65.18
C GLY A 350 0.55 -31.37 -65.67
#